data_AF-A0AA39FR09-F1
#
_entry.id   AF-A0AA39FR09-F1
#
_cell.length_a   1.000
_cell.length_b   1.000
_cell.length_c   1.000
_cell.angle_alpha   90.00
_cell.angle_beta   90.00
_cell.angle_gamma   90.00
#
_symmetry.space_group_name_H-M   'P 1'
#
loop_
_entity.id
_entity.type
_entity.pdbx_description
1 polymer ?
#
loop_
_entity_poly.entity_id
_entity_poly.type
_entity_poly.pdbx_seq_one_letter_code
_entity_poly.pdbx_strand_id
1 'polypeptide(L)'
;MVMLIMHPVIVLLMVLSFLYIAAEIDAAPMHGHATVPAADQCDWTESGGSGRGVRPVYLRCTRGTVSWRYPRGALRVVLSGGGDGRSFRGCIKVSGPARVYLEGQGTLRLIYAPGDGKHEALHRCFPSKKQLAALYVEADKPTHGRGTVKLRYDLEFESVDENGKIVRRDEESECRPCTKEELAETYCKSDLVARGTVSAVARRPDLDAAELVLRVTKTLRRVEETEDNEVDSGDLRLQREVRVRVPTACDARHGQGEFVIMAKKRLGDLTLACAPRLEAWAEAVQELQSAPCLLRS
;
A
#
# COMPACT_ATOMS: atom_id res chain seq x y z
N MET A 1 -65.09 -43.46 -13.93
CA MET A 1 -65.13 -42.71 -12.66
C MET A 1 -64.87 -43.69 -11.53
N VAL A 2 -63.63 -43.79 -11.07
CA VAL A 2 -63.27 -44.54 -9.84
C VAL A 2 -62.48 -43.55 -8.99
N MET A 3 -63.17 -42.99 -8.00
CA MET A 3 -62.63 -42.02 -7.07
C MET A 3 -61.95 -42.81 -5.95
N LEU A 4 -60.61 -42.85 -5.95
CA LEU A 4 -59.82 -43.50 -4.90
C LEU A 4 -59.93 -42.69 -3.61
N ILE A 5 -60.83 -43.12 -2.72
CA ILE A 5 -60.96 -42.60 -1.36
C ILE A 5 -59.79 -43.16 -0.56
N MET A 6 -58.71 -42.39 -0.44
CA MET A 6 -57.64 -42.69 0.52
C MET A 6 -58.23 -42.67 1.92
N HIS A 7 -58.18 -43.82 2.60
CA HIS A 7 -58.65 -43.95 3.97
C HIS A 7 -57.84 -43.05 4.92
N PRO A 8 -58.48 -42.39 5.90
CA PRO A 8 -57.84 -41.43 6.81
C PRO A 8 -56.68 -42.05 7.61
N VAL A 9 -56.69 -43.37 7.80
CA VAL A 9 -55.62 -44.13 8.46
C VAL A 9 -54.31 -44.13 7.66
N ILE A 10 -54.39 -44.12 6.32
CA ILE A 10 -53.20 -44.13 5.45
C ILE A 10 -52.53 -42.76 5.45
N VAL A 11 -53.32 -41.69 5.49
CA VAL A 11 -52.80 -40.31 5.60
C VAL A 11 -52.11 -40.11 6.96
N LEU A 12 -52.69 -40.63 8.05
CA LEU A 12 -52.10 -40.55 9.38
C LEU A 12 -50.78 -41.33 9.50
N LEU A 13 -50.70 -42.52 8.90
CA LEU A 13 -49.47 -43.32 8.86
C LEU A 13 -48.36 -42.65 8.04
N MET A 14 -48.72 -42.00 6.91
CA MET A 14 -47.75 -41.23 6.11
C MET A 14 -47.21 -40.02 6.87
N VAL A 15 -48.06 -39.31 7.62
CA VAL A 15 -47.64 -38.15 8.44
C VAL A 15 -46.78 -38.59 9.62
N LEU A 16 -47.12 -39.69 10.29
CA LEU A 16 -46.31 -40.26 11.39
C LEU A 16 -44.96 -40.78 10.89
N SER A 17 -44.90 -41.37 9.69
CA SER A 17 -43.64 -41.77 9.06
C SER A 17 -42.77 -40.57 8.68
N PHE A 18 -43.36 -39.48 8.16
CA PHE A 18 -42.63 -38.24 7.89
C PHE A 18 -42.08 -37.58 9.16
N LEU A 19 -42.83 -37.62 10.26
CA LEU A 19 -42.40 -37.09 11.56
C LEU A 19 -41.30 -37.96 12.19
N TYR A 20 -41.31 -39.27 11.96
CA TYR A 20 -40.25 -40.17 12.44
C TYR A 20 -38.92 -39.94 11.69
N ILE A 21 -38.96 -39.64 10.38
CA ILE A 21 -37.76 -39.31 9.59
C ILE A 21 -37.18 -37.93 9.97
N ALA A 22 -38.02 -36.99 10.40
CA ALA A 22 -37.56 -35.66 10.82
C ALA A 22 -36.85 -35.65 12.20
N ALA A 23 -36.94 -36.73 12.98
CA ALA A 23 -36.37 -36.82 14.33
C ALA A 23 -34.93 -37.40 14.38
N GLU A 24 -34.40 -37.90 13.26
CA GLU A 24 -33.00 -38.38 13.14
C GLU A 24 -32.14 -37.45 12.27
N ILE A 25 -32.14 -36.15 12.56
CA ILE A 25 -31.07 -35.26 12.10
C ILE A 25 -30.03 -35.19 13.21
N ASP A 26 -29.19 -36.22 13.23
CA ASP A 26 -27.98 -36.27 14.06
C ASP A 26 -27.05 -35.12 13.63
N ALA A 27 -26.59 -34.35 14.61
CA ALA A 27 -25.73 -33.19 14.38
C ALA A 27 -24.34 -33.67 13.96
N ALA A 28 -24.07 -33.67 12.65
CA ALA A 28 -22.75 -33.98 12.13
C ALA A 28 -21.69 -33.01 12.68
N PRO A 29 -20.52 -33.51 13.15
CA PRO A 29 -19.47 -32.67 13.68
C PRO A 29 -18.75 -31.91 12.56
N MET A 30 -18.67 -30.60 12.75
CA MET A 30 -17.59 -29.69 12.33
C MET A 30 -16.79 -30.13 11.09
N HIS A 31 -17.20 -29.68 9.90
CA HIS A 31 -16.19 -29.12 9.00
C HIS A 31 -16.08 -27.65 9.35
N GLY A 32 -15.09 -27.35 10.19
CA GLY A 32 -14.68 -25.97 10.44
C GLY A 32 -14.49 -25.30 9.09
N HIS A 33 -15.43 -24.43 8.73
CA HIS A 33 -15.11 -23.34 7.83
C HIS A 33 -13.83 -22.75 8.40
N ALA A 34 -12.75 -22.84 7.62
CA ALA A 34 -11.56 -22.07 7.90
C ALA A 34 -12.06 -20.64 8.12
N THR A 35 -12.11 -20.23 9.37
CA THR A 35 -12.21 -18.83 9.76
C THR A 35 -10.97 -18.22 9.13
N VAL A 36 -11.15 -17.71 7.91
CA VAL A 36 -10.19 -16.81 7.31
C VAL A 36 -10.02 -15.73 8.36
N PRO A 37 -8.84 -15.60 8.99
CA PRO A 37 -8.67 -14.53 9.96
C PRO A 37 -8.99 -13.25 9.20
N ALA A 38 -9.88 -12.44 9.75
CA ALA A 38 -9.91 -11.02 9.42
C ALA A 38 -8.62 -10.42 9.99
N ALA A 39 -7.49 -10.81 9.42
CA ALA A 39 -6.21 -10.22 9.74
C ALA A 39 -6.10 -8.96 8.89
N ASP A 40 -5.79 -7.86 9.55
CA ASP A 40 -5.34 -6.60 8.97
C ASP A 40 -3.97 -6.81 8.29
N GLN A 41 -3.90 -7.76 7.36
CA GLN A 41 -2.72 -8.06 6.58
C GLN A 41 -2.61 -7.02 5.47
N CYS A 42 -1.84 -5.99 5.78
CA CYS A 42 -1.36 -5.01 4.80
C CYS A 42 -0.40 -5.67 3.80
N ASP A 43 0.33 -6.67 4.29
CA ASP A 43 1.30 -7.41 3.50
C ASP A 43 0.84 -8.85 3.28
N TRP A 44 1.15 -9.36 2.09
CA TRP A 44 0.87 -10.72 1.68
C TRP A 44 2.10 -11.31 1.02
N THR A 45 2.50 -12.51 1.44
CA THR A 45 3.66 -13.21 0.89
C THR A 45 3.28 -14.66 0.64
N GLU A 46 3.47 -15.14 -0.58
CA GLU A 46 3.17 -16.52 -0.93
C GLU A 46 3.92 -16.98 -2.18
N SER A 47 4.10 -18.30 -2.32
CA SER A 47 4.67 -18.86 -3.54
C SER A 47 3.61 -19.08 -4.63
N GLY A 48 4.04 -19.14 -5.89
CA GLY A 48 3.20 -19.54 -7.01
C GLY A 48 2.85 -21.02 -6.90
N GLY A 49 1.55 -21.29 -6.78
CA GLY A 49 1.05 -22.66 -6.73
C GLY A 49 1.15 -23.38 -8.07
N SER A 50 0.80 -24.67 -8.08
CA SER A 50 0.80 -25.53 -9.27
C SER A 50 -0.37 -25.29 -10.24
N GLY A 51 -1.31 -24.39 -9.92
CA GLY A 51 -2.55 -24.19 -10.66
C GLY A 51 -2.50 -23.12 -11.75
N ARG A 52 -3.23 -23.37 -12.85
CA ARG A 52 -3.57 -22.38 -13.91
C ARG A 52 -4.84 -21.61 -13.53
N GLY A 53 -4.81 -20.89 -12.43
CA GLY A 53 -5.98 -20.18 -11.88
C GLY A 53 -5.66 -18.75 -11.44
N VAL A 54 -6.73 -18.00 -11.16
CA VAL A 54 -6.66 -16.65 -10.60
C VAL A 54 -6.90 -16.75 -9.11
N ARG A 55 -5.90 -16.41 -8.28
CA ARG A 55 -6.04 -16.44 -6.82
C ARG A 55 -6.45 -15.07 -6.28
N PRO A 56 -7.54 -14.96 -5.50
CA PRO A 56 -7.90 -13.69 -4.88
C PRO A 56 -6.98 -13.36 -3.70
N VAL A 57 -6.60 -12.10 -3.55
CA VAL A 57 -5.86 -11.54 -2.41
C VAL A 57 -6.61 -10.29 -1.97
N TYR A 58 -6.95 -10.16 -0.69
CA TYR A 58 -7.72 -9.03 -0.17
C TYR A 58 -6.87 -8.27 0.84
N LEU A 59 -6.62 -6.99 0.57
CA LEU A 59 -5.78 -6.12 1.41
C LEU A 59 -6.62 -4.91 1.82
N ARG A 60 -6.69 -4.66 3.13
CA ARG A 60 -7.58 -3.65 3.74
C ARG A 60 -6.86 -2.41 4.28
N CYS A 61 -5.55 -2.36 4.15
CA CYS A 61 -4.73 -1.24 4.60
C CYS A 61 -4.57 -0.19 3.51
N THR A 62 -4.20 1.03 3.90
CA THR A 62 -3.88 2.11 2.97
C THR A 62 -2.54 1.92 2.26
N ARG A 63 -1.60 1.18 2.86
CA ARG A 63 -0.29 0.87 2.28
C ARG A 63 0.10 -0.57 2.60
N GLY A 64 0.82 -1.22 1.70
CA GLY A 64 1.33 -2.57 1.94
C GLY A 64 2.02 -3.19 0.72
N THR A 65 2.32 -4.48 0.81
CA THR A 65 3.15 -5.21 -0.15
C THR A 65 2.61 -6.60 -0.45
N VAL A 66 2.61 -6.96 -1.74
CA VAL A 66 2.37 -8.31 -2.24
C VAL A 66 3.70 -8.87 -2.73
N SER A 67 4.20 -9.90 -2.06
CA SER A 67 5.42 -10.64 -2.41
C SER A 67 5.06 -12.02 -2.96
N TRP A 68 5.24 -12.21 -4.26
CA TRP A 68 4.84 -13.41 -4.98
C TRP A 68 6.05 -14.14 -5.56
N ARG A 69 6.50 -15.18 -4.86
CA ARG A 69 7.69 -15.96 -5.23
C ARG A 69 7.34 -17.01 -6.28
N TYR A 70 8.17 -17.21 -7.29
CA TYR A 70 7.95 -18.17 -8.38
C TYR A 70 6.57 -18.01 -9.05
N PRO A 71 6.25 -16.81 -9.56
CA PRO A 71 4.90 -16.47 -10.00
C PRO A 71 4.39 -17.40 -11.12
N ARG A 72 3.16 -17.90 -10.97
CA ARG A 72 2.47 -18.80 -11.92
C ARG A 72 0.97 -18.51 -11.97
N GLY A 73 0.41 -18.36 -13.16
CA GLY A 73 -1.00 -17.99 -13.32
C GLY A 73 -1.21 -16.49 -13.03
N ALA A 74 -2.21 -16.15 -12.22
CA ALA A 74 -2.50 -14.77 -11.88
C ALA A 74 -3.05 -14.58 -10.45
N LEU A 75 -2.93 -13.37 -9.93
CA LEU A 75 -3.57 -12.90 -8.70
C LEU A 75 -4.65 -11.87 -9.03
N ARG A 76 -5.76 -11.88 -8.30
CA ARG A 76 -6.73 -10.78 -8.25
C ARG A 76 -6.60 -10.09 -6.90
N VAL A 77 -5.77 -9.04 -6.86
CA VAL A 77 -5.47 -8.26 -5.66
C VAL A 77 -6.54 -7.18 -5.49
N VAL A 78 -7.37 -7.30 -4.46
CA VAL A 78 -8.42 -6.34 -4.12
C VAL A 78 -7.91 -5.44 -3.00
N LEU A 79 -7.79 -4.16 -3.32
CA LEU A 79 -7.34 -3.10 -2.42
C LEU A 79 -8.55 -2.33 -1.90
N SER A 80 -8.68 -2.24 -0.58
CA SER A 80 -9.56 -1.31 0.12
C SER A 80 -8.80 -0.68 1.28
N GLY A 81 -9.15 0.53 1.70
CA GLY A 81 -8.41 1.23 2.76
C GLY A 81 -9.29 1.82 3.85
N GLY A 82 -10.31 1.09 4.28
CA GLY A 82 -11.19 1.50 5.40
C GLY A 82 -11.95 2.82 5.19
N GLY A 83 -11.92 3.39 3.99
CA GLY A 83 -12.59 4.64 3.66
C GLY A 83 -14.10 4.44 3.61
N ASP A 84 -14.82 5.31 4.32
CA ASP A 84 -16.29 5.35 4.43
C ASP A 84 -16.96 5.72 3.09
N GLY A 85 -16.85 4.85 2.08
CA GLY A 85 -17.40 5.06 0.74
C GLY A 85 -16.65 6.05 -0.16
N ARG A 86 -15.49 6.58 0.28
CA ARG A 86 -14.74 7.62 -0.44
C ARG A 86 -13.93 7.08 -1.62
N SER A 87 -13.81 7.90 -2.68
CA SER A 87 -12.87 7.70 -3.77
C SER A 87 -11.43 7.87 -3.29
N PHE A 88 -10.51 7.21 -3.99
CA PHE A 88 -9.09 7.27 -3.68
C PHE A 88 -8.23 7.21 -4.95
N ARG A 89 -7.01 7.72 -4.85
CA ARG A 89 -5.94 7.51 -5.83
C ARG A 89 -5.05 6.38 -5.32
N GLY A 90 -4.99 5.28 -6.06
CA GLY A 90 -4.09 4.17 -5.77
C GLY A 90 -2.82 4.31 -6.59
N CYS A 91 -1.66 4.19 -5.97
CA CYS A 91 -0.36 4.14 -6.65
C CYS A 91 0.31 2.80 -6.36
N ILE A 92 0.97 2.23 -7.36
CA ILE A 92 1.72 0.97 -7.23
C ILE A 92 3.14 1.12 -7.74
N LYS A 93 4.06 0.34 -7.16
CA LYS A 93 5.40 0.11 -7.68
C LYS A 93 5.61 -1.38 -7.77
N VAL A 94 5.94 -1.86 -8.97
CA VAL A 94 6.03 -3.28 -9.28
C VAL A 94 7.45 -3.59 -9.73
N SER A 95 8.01 -4.66 -9.20
CA SER A 95 9.26 -5.26 -9.70
C SER A 95 9.06 -6.74 -9.98
N GLY A 96 9.80 -7.27 -10.96
CA GLY A 96 9.74 -8.66 -11.35
C GLY A 96 8.86 -8.94 -12.58
N PRO A 97 8.77 -10.22 -12.99
CA PRO A 97 8.16 -10.63 -14.26
C PRO A 97 6.64 -10.77 -14.14
N ALA A 98 5.92 -9.65 -14.04
CA ALA A 98 4.46 -9.64 -14.04
C ALA A 98 3.87 -8.45 -14.79
N ARG A 99 2.69 -8.64 -15.38
CA ARG A 99 1.85 -7.56 -15.91
C ARG A 99 0.74 -7.25 -14.92
N VAL A 100 0.41 -5.98 -14.75
CA VAL A 100 -0.64 -5.52 -13.84
C VAL A 100 -1.70 -4.75 -14.60
N TYR A 101 -2.96 -5.16 -14.43
CA TYR A 101 -4.12 -4.55 -15.04
C TYR A 101 -5.09 -4.05 -13.97
N LEU A 102 -5.70 -2.90 -14.19
CA LEU A 102 -6.82 -2.40 -13.39
C LEU A 102 -8.11 -3.05 -13.86
N GLU A 103 -8.85 -3.64 -12.93
CA GLU A 103 -10.20 -4.16 -13.19
C GLU A 103 -11.22 -3.01 -13.22
N GLY A 104 -11.91 -2.89 -14.36
CA GLY A 104 -13.06 -2.01 -14.56
C GLY A 104 -14.35 -2.80 -14.75
N GLN A 105 -15.40 -2.14 -15.25
CA GLN A 105 -16.66 -2.82 -15.62
C GLN A 105 -16.43 -3.68 -16.87
N GLY A 106 -16.07 -4.95 -16.69
CA GLY A 106 -15.84 -5.90 -17.77
C GLY A 106 -14.58 -5.65 -18.60
N THR A 107 -13.68 -4.76 -18.14
CA THR A 107 -12.45 -4.40 -18.86
C THR A 107 -11.24 -4.52 -17.95
N LEU A 108 -10.08 -4.84 -18.55
CA LEU A 108 -8.78 -4.85 -17.89
C LEU A 108 -7.89 -3.81 -18.55
N ARG A 109 -7.54 -2.75 -17.83
CA ARG A 109 -6.67 -1.67 -18.34
C ARG A 109 -5.25 -1.87 -17.84
N LEU A 110 -4.28 -2.05 -18.74
CA LEU A 110 -2.88 -2.21 -18.37
C LEU A 110 -2.36 -0.98 -17.59
N ILE A 111 -1.74 -1.22 -16.43
CA ILE A 111 -1.08 -0.20 -15.59
C ILE A 111 0.45 -0.34 -15.64
N TYR A 112 0.93 -1.58 -15.65
CA TYR A 112 2.36 -1.91 -15.65
C TYR A 112 2.62 -3.16 -16.49
N ALA A 113 3.67 -3.12 -17.30
CA ALA A 113 4.26 -4.30 -17.91
C ALA A 113 5.79 -4.17 -17.90
N PRO A 114 6.54 -5.28 -17.79
CA PRO A 114 7.98 -5.26 -17.96
C PRO A 114 8.32 -4.74 -19.37
N GLY A 115 9.21 -3.76 -19.44
CA GLY A 115 9.62 -3.17 -20.72
C GLY A 115 8.60 -2.24 -21.39
N ASP A 116 7.66 -1.66 -20.62
CA ASP A 116 6.66 -0.69 -21.13
C ASP A 116 7.22 0.70 -21.50
N GLY A 117 8.56 0.81 -21.63
CA GLY A 117 9.26 2.04 -22.00
C GLY A 117 9.34 3.09 -20.89
N LYS A 118 8.78 2.81 -19.70
CA LYS A 118 8.81 3.73 -18.55
C LYS A 118 9.80 3.22 -17.50
N HIS A 119 10.31 4.14 -16.68
CA HIS A 119 11.31 3.79 -15.67
C HIS A 119 10.72 2.82 -14.61
N GLU A 120 11.54 1.88 -14.14
CA GLU A 120 11.14 0.86 -13.14
C GLU A 120 10.73 1.47 -11.79
N ALA A 121 11.39 2.58 -11.45
CA ALA A 121 11.15 3.29 -10.20
C ALA A 121 9.95 4.27 -10.24
N LEU A 122 9.29 4.39 -11.41
CA LEU A 122 8.11 5.23 -11.62
C LEU A 122 6.90 4.61 -10.94
N HIS A 123 6.26 5.37 -10.06
CA HIS A 123 5.00 4.98 -9.42
C HIS A 123 3.86 5.04 -10.44
N ARG A 124 3.03 4.00 -10.49
CA ARG A 124 1.91 3.90 -11.43
C ARG A 124 0.61 4.15 -10.70
N CYS A 125 0.00 5.31 -10.94
CA CYS A 125 -1.20 5.72 -10.23
C CYS A 125 -2.47 5.55 -11.06
N PHE A 126 -3.59 5.32 -10.38
CA PHE A 126 -4.92 5.20 -10.96
C PHE A 126 -5.99 5.74 -10.00
N PRO A 127 -7.05 6.37 -10.53
CA PRO A 127 -8.19 6.77 -9.71
C PRO A 127 -9.12 5.58 -9.46
N SER A 128 -9.69 5.51 -8.26
CA SER A 128 -10.79 4.61 -7.91
C SER A 128 -11.99 5.45 -7.47
N LYS A 129 -13.10 5.34 -8.21
CA LYS A 129 -14.38 5.98 -7.86
C LYS A 129 -15.16 5.20 -6.79
N LYS A 130 -14.70 4.02 -6.43
CA LYS A 130 -15.32 3.13 -5.45
C LYS A 130 -14.38 2.96 -4.25
N GLN A 131 -14.94 2.52 -3.13
CA GLN A 131 -14.21 2.14 -1.92
C GLN A 131 -13.21 0.99 -2.09
N LEU A 132 -13.23 0.32 -3.25
CA LEU A 132 -12.32 -0.77 -3.60
C LEU A 132 -11.84 -0.66 -5.04
N ALA A 133 -10.60 -1.10 -5.27
CA ALA A 133 -10.04 -1.31 -6.59
C ALA A 133 -9.46 -2.73 -6.66
N ALA A 134 -9.60 -3.39 -7.81
CA ALA A 134 -9.01 -4.70 -8.03
C ALA A 134 -7.95 -4.63 -9.12
N LEU A 135 -6.81 -5.26 -8.86
CA LEU A 135 -5.68 -5.38 -9.76
C LEU A 135 -5.55 -6.85 -10.17
N TYR A 136 -5.52 -7.10 -11.47
CA TYR A 136 -5.17 -8.40 -12.02
C TYR A 136 -3.67 -8.43 -12.26
N VAL A 137 -2.96 -9.29 -11.54
CA VAL A 137 -1.50 -9.44 -11.60
C VAL A 137 -1.19 -10.77 -12.26
N GLU A 138 -0.74 -10.73 -13.50
CA GLU A 138 -0.45 -11.91 -14.32
C GLU A 138 1.06 -12.15 -14.35
N ALA A 139 1.49 -13.40 -14.11
CA ALA A 139 2.89 -13.77 -14.30
C ALA A 139 3.27 -13.65 -15.79
N ASP A 140 4.37 -12.98 -16.10
CA ASP A 140 4.92 -13.01 -17.46
C ASP A 140 5.54 -14.40 -17.75
N LYS A 141 5.82 -14.70 -19.03
CA LYS A 141 6.29 -16.03 -19.46
C LYS A 141 7.43 -16.54 -18.55
N PRO A 142 7.43 -17.84 -18.19
CA PRO A 142 8.31 -18.36 -17.15
C PRO A 142 9.78 -18.21 -17.54
N THR A 143 10.47 -17.25 -16.96
CA THR A 143 11.93 -17.24 -16.87
C THR A 143 12.34 -18.30 -15.85
N HIS A 144 13.17 -19.26 -16.24
CA HIS A 144 13.57 -20.42 -15.44
C HIS A 144 13.85 -20.10 -13.96
N GLY A 145 12.84 -20.31 -13.09
CA GLY A 145 13.00 -20.76 -11.72
C GLY A 145 13.40 -19.76 -10.62
N ARG A 146 13.55 -18.44 -10.83
CA ARG A 146 13.95 -17.51 -9.74
C ARG A 146 13.30 -16.12 -9.75
N GLY A 147 12.10 -15.99 -10.33
CA GLY A 147 11.38 -14.71 -10.32
C GLY A 147 10.65 -14.49 -9.00
N THR A 148 10.83 -13.32 -8.38
CA THR A 148 9.93 -12.82 -7.33
C THR A 148 9.26 -11.56 -7.85
N VAL A 149 7.93 -11.51 -7.79
CA VAL A 149 7.15 -10.31 -8.08
C VAL A 149 6.89 -9.59 -6.77
N LYS A 150 7.31 -8.33 -6.67
CA LYS A 150 7.02 -7.46 -5.52
C LYS A 150 6.16 -6.30 -6.00
N LEU A 151 4.93 -6.25 -5.53
CA LEU A 151 3.99 -5.15 -5.79
C LEU A 151 3.77 -4.42 -4.48
N ARG A 152 4.30 -3.20 -4.38
CA ARG A 152 3.96 -2.28 -3.29
C ARG A 152 2.77 -1.43 -3.73
N TYR A 153 1.86 -1.15 -2.81
CA TYR A 153 0.69 -0.31 -3.07
C TYR A 153 0.52 0.75 -1.99
N ASP A 154 -0.10 1.86 -2.37
CA ASP A 154 -0.38 2.98 -1.50
C ASP A 154 -1.66 3.70 -1.97
N LEU A 155 -2.57 3.97 -1.04
CA LEU A 155 -3.92 4.47 -1.26
C LEU A 155 -4.07 5.85 -0.61
N GLU A 156 -4.22 6.87 -1.44
CA GLU A 156 -4.49 8.23 -1.01
C GLU A 156 -5.99 8.51 -1.13
N PHE A 157 -6.68 8.62 0.00
CA PHE A 157 -8.09 8.96 0.03
C PHE A 157 -8.30 10.44 -0.22
N GLU A 158 -9.30 10.76 -1.04
CA GLU A 158 -9.66 12.14 -1.32
C GLU A 158 -10.23 12.81 -0.05
N SER A 159 -9.61 13.91 0.37
CA SER A 159 -10.15 14.78 1.41
C SER A 159 -11.29 15.61 0.85
N VAL A 160 -12.32 15.81 1.64
CA VAL A 160 -13.50 16.60 1.29
C VAL A 160 -13.51 17.84 2.19
N ASP A 161 -13.74 19.03 1.63
CA ASP A 161 -13.90 20.26 2.41
C ASP A 161 -15.27 20.30 3.12
N GLU A 162 -15.48 21.33 3.94
CA GLU A 162 -16.74 21.57 4.65
C GLU A 162 -17.95 21.70 3.70
N ASN A 163 -17.71 22.00 2.42
CA ASN A 163 -18.72 22.15 1.37
C ASN A 163 -18.98 20.86 0.58
N GLY A 164 -18.35 19.73 0.96
CA GLY A 164 -18.56 18.46 0.26
C GLY A 164 -17.76 18.33 -1.05
N LYS A 165 -16.84 19.25 -1.35
CA LYS A 165 -16.02 19.22 -2.56
C LYS A 165 -14.71 18.49 -2.29
N ILE A 166 -14.31 17.65 -3.25
CA ILE A 166 -13.00 16.98 -3.23
C ILE A 166 -11.91 18.05 -3.27
N VAL A 167 -11.18 18.17 -2.17
CA VAL A 167 -9.94 18.94 -2.10
C VAL A 167 -8.87 18.07 -2.72
N ARG A 168 -8.56 18.35 -3.99
CA ARG A 168 -7.38 17.76 -4.63
C ARG A 168 -6.16 18.39 -3.97
N ARG A 169 -5.28 17.57 -3.44
CA ARG A 169 -3.99 18.02 -2.94
C ARG A 169 -3.24 18.63 -4.11
N ASP A 170 -3.07 19.95 -4.06
CA ASP A 170 -2.31 20.66 -5.06
C ASP A 170 -0.82 20.34 -4.84
N GLU A 171 -0.17 19.76 -5.85
CA GLU A 171 1.25 19.38 -5.77
C GLU A 171 2.12 20.61 -5.46
N GLU A 172 1.71 21.80 -5.90
CA GLU A 172 2.39 23.06 -5.61
C GLU A 172 2.21 23.49 -4.14
N SER A 173 1.06 23.14 -3.53
CA SER A 173 0.82 23.36 -2.09
C SER A 173 1.63 22.42 -1.19
N GLU A 174 2.15 21.31 -1.72
CA GLU A 174 3.09 20.43 -1.01
C GLU A 174 4.50 21.02 -0.95
N CYS A 175 4.81 22.01 -1.79
CA CYS A 175 6.12 22.63 -1.86
C CYS A 175 6.32 23.78 -0.85
N ARG A 176 5.26 24.20 -0.15
CA ARG A 176 5.36 25.28 0.83
C ARG A 176 6.19 24.85 2.05
N PRO A 177 6.91 25.78 2.70
CA PRO A 177 7.51 25.51 3.99
C PRO A 177 6.46 25.07 5.01
N CYS A 178 6.80 24.06 5.81
CA CYS A 178 5.94 23.56 6.89
C CYS A 178 5.81 24.59 8.02
N THR A 179 4.63 24.67 8.64
CA THR A 179 4.44 25.44 9.89
C THR A 179 5.11 24.74 11.07
N LYS A 180 5.26 25.45 12.20
CA LYS A 180 5.88 24.88 13.41
C LYS A 180 5.12 23.63 13.90
N GLU A 181 3.78 23.67 13.87
CA GLU A 181 2.92 22.54 14.24
C GLU A 181 3.11 21.35 13.30
N GLU A 182 3.16 21.61 11.99
CA GLU A 182 3.41 20.60 10.97
C GLU A 182 4.79 19.96 11.11
N LEU A 183 5.81 20.71 11.55
CA LEU A 183 7.14 20.17 11.81
C LEU A 183 7.12 19.12 12.94
N ALA A 184 6.47 19.40 14.07
CA ALA A 184 6.37 18.44 15.16
C ALA A 184 5.60 17.19 14.73
N GLU A 185 4.45 17.35 14.08
CA GLU A 185 3.64 16.23 13.61
C GLU A 185 4.42 15.38 12.59
N THR A 186 5.04 16.04 11.62
CA THR A 186 5.80 15.38 10.55
C THR A 186 7.01 14.66 11.11
N TYR A 187 7.69 15.22 12.10
CA TYR A 187 8.78 14.55 12.79
C TYR A 187 8.32 13.21 13.38
N CYS A 188 7.20 13.19 14.11
CA CYS A 188 6.68 11.96 14.72
C CYS A 188 6.25 10.91 13.67
N LYS A 189 5.65 11.36 12.56
CA LYS A 189 5.05 10.49 11.54
C LYS A 189 5.99 10.14 10.38
N SER A 190 7.22 10.66 10.38
CA SER A 190 8.19 10.36 9.32
C SER A 190 8.91 9.04 9.56
N ASP A 191 9.19 8.35 8.45
CA ASP A 191 9.97 7.11 8.43
C ASP A 191 11.47 7.41 8.53
N LEU A 192 11.91 8.59 8.07
CA LEU A 192 13.26 9.10 8.24
C LEU A 192 13.24 10.56 8.67
N VAL A 193 14.02 10.89 9.70
CA VAL A 193 14.43 12.26 10.00
C VAL A 193 15.94 12.31 10.11
N ALA A 194 16.57 13.11 9.25
CA ALA A 194 18.02 13.22 9.17
C ALA A 194 18.47 14.67 9.03
N ARG A 195 19.47 15.05 9.82
CA ARG A 195 20.23 16.28 9.68
C ARG A 195 21.33 16.08 8.64
N GLY A 196 21.51 17.04 7.74
CA GLY A 196 22.54 16.95 6.71
C GLY A 196 22.59 18.15 5.78
N THR A 197 23.44 18.04 4.75
CA THR A 197 23.59 19.05 3.68
C THR A 197 23.09 18.47 2.36
N VAL A 198 22.34 19.25 1.58
CA VAL A 198 21.93 18.84 0.23
C VAL A 198 23.12 19.03 -0.71
N SER A 199 23.80 17.94 -1.08
CA SER A 199 25.00 17.99 -1.92
C SER A 199 24.66 18.18 -3.40
N ALA A 200 23.53 17.64 -3.85
CA ALA A 200 23.07 17.77 -5.22
C ALA A 200 21.55 17.65 -5.31
N VAL A 201 20.99 18.14 -6.43
CA VAL A 201 19.60 17.88 -6.84
C VAL A 201 19.62 17.32 -8.25
N ALA A 202 19.19 16.07 -8.40
CA ALA A 202 19.12 15.39 -9.68
C ALA A 202 17.68 15.46 -10.21
N ARG A 203 17.45 16.14 -11.33
CA ARG A 203 16.14 16.13 -11.99
C ARG A 203 15.91 14.78 -12.67
N ARG A 204 14.76 14.16 -12.43
CA ARG A 204 14.36 12.86 -12.97
C ARG A 204 13.03 13.01 -13.72
N PRO A 205 13.04 13.54 -14.97
CA PRO A 205 11.81 13.74 -15.73
C PRO A 205 11.07 12.43 -16.04
N ASP A 206 11.81 11.31 -16.07
CA ASP A 206 11.30 9.94 -16.19
C ASP A 206 10.45 9.50 -14.98
N LEU A 207 10.60 10.17 -13.84
CA LEU A 207 9.90 9.90 -12.59
C LEU A 207 8.91 10.99 -12.19
N ASP A 208 8.82 12.07 -12.99
CA ASP A 208 8.14 13.32 -12.63
C ASP A 208 8.53 13.84 -11.23
N ALA A 209 9.82 13.66 -10.89
CA ALA A 209 10.37 14.04 -9.60
C ALA A 209 11.78 14.64 -9.74
N ALA A 210 12.23 15.32 -8.69
CA ALA A 210 13.64 15.56 -8.45
C ALA A 210 14.11 14.73 -7.25
N GLU A 211 15.36 14.30 -7.27
CA GLU A 211 16.00 13.61 -6.15
C GLU A 211 16.99 14.54 -5.45
N LEU A 212 16.72 14.83 -4.18
CA LEU A 212 17.66 15.47 -3.28
C LEU A 212 18.68 14.44 -2.83
N VAL A 213 19.96 14.75 -3.04
CA VAL A 213 21.08 13.96 -2.53
C VAL A 213 21.51 14.58 -1.21
N LEU A 214 21.12 13.94 -0.10
CA LEU A 214 21.38 14.42 1.25
C LEU A 214 22.63 13.75 1.81
N ARG A 215 23.68 14.54 2.07
CA ARG A 215 24.82 14.09 2.86
C ARG A 215 24.47 14.18 4.35
N VAL A 216 24.16 13.04 4.95
CA VAL A 216 23.70 12.92 6.33
C VAL A 216 24.85 13.17 7.31
N THR A 217 24.64 14.10 8.24
CA THR A 217 25.54 14.37 9.37
C THR A 217 25.06 13.69 10.65
N LYS A 218 23.74 13.62 10.88
CA LYS A 218 23.14 12.92 12.02
C LYS A 218 21.76 12.38 11.66
N THR A 219 21.49 11.11 11.94
CA THR A 219 20.13 10.56 11.88
C THR A 219 19.43 10.81 13.22
N LEU A 220 18.25 11.44 13.19
CA LEU A 220 17.44 11.75 14.38
C LEU A 220 16.36 10.69 14.61
N ARG A 221 15.78 10.17 13.53
CA ARG A 221 14.76 9.12 13.57
C ARG A 221 14.87 8.26 12.32
N ARG A 222 14.73 6.94 12.49
CA ARG A 222 14.56 6.01 11.38
C ARG A 222 13.65 4.88 11.82
N VAL A 223 12.59 4.63 11.05
CA VAL A 223 11.76 3.44 11.18
C VAL A 223 12.33 2.42 10.21
N GLU A 224 12.94 1.36 10.73
CA GLU A 224 13.31 0.21 9.91
C GLU A 224 12.03 -0.55 9.58
N GLU A 225 11.69 -0.63 8.30
CA GLU A 225 10.75 -1.64 7.85
C GLU A 225 11.53 -2.95 7.84
N THR A 226 11.05 -3.94 8.58
CA THR A 226 11.55 -5.33 8.57
C THR A 226 11.28 -5.93 7.18
N GLU A 227 11.97 -5.46 6.14
CA GLU A 227 11.99 -6.15 4.86
C GLU A 227 12.78 -7.45 5.08
N ASP A 228 12.18 -8.56 4.62
CA ASP A 228 12.75 -9.92 4.62
C ASP A 228 14.28 -9.89 4.46
N ASN A 229 14.99 -10.72 5.24
CA ASN A 229 16.45 -10.91 5.24
C ASN A 229 17.02 -11.36 3.87
N GLU A 230 16.80 -10.63 2.79
CA GLU A 230 17.71 -10.56 1.67
C GLU A 230 18.83 -9.62 2.08
N VAL A 231 19.96 -10.26 2.37
CA VAL A 231 21.25 -9.72 2.73
C VAL A 231 21.69 -8.66 1.70
N ASP A 232 21.20 -7.43 1.83
CA ASP A 232 22.03 -6.26 1.56
C ASP A 232 22.72 -5.92 2.88
N SER A 233 23.77 -6.69 3.17
CA SER A 233 24.76 -6.40 4.21
C SER A 233 25.56 -5.15 3.81
N GLY A 234 24.89 -4.01 3.71
CA GLY A 234 25.49 -2.70 3.88
C GLY A 234 24.99 -2.19 5.21
N ASP A 235 25.85 -2.08 6.21
CA ASP A 235 25.54 -1.45 7.49
C ASP A 235 24.96 -0.03 7.26
N LEU A 236 23.62 0.08 7.19
CA LEU A 236 22.90 1.30 6.81
C LEU A 236 23.05 2.43 7.84
N ARG A 237 23.72 2.17 8.97
CA ARG A 237 24.19 3.18 9.93
C ARG A 237 25.34 4.03 9.34
N LEU A 238 25.97 3.58 8.26
CA LEU A 238 27.07 4.26 7.55
C LEU A 238 26.66 4.88 6.19
N GLN A 239 25.38 4.83 5.79
CA GLN A 239 24.94 5.56 4.60
C GLN A 239 25.05 7.06 4.83
N ARG A 240 26.21 7.62 4.45
CA ARG A 240 26.49 9.06 4.45
C ARG A 240 25.63 9.82 3.46
N GLU A 241 25.01 9.12 2.51
CA GLU A 241 24.17 9.72 1.47
C GLU A 241 22.81 9.05 1.41
N VAL A 242 21.75 9.86 1.39
CA VAL A 242 20.35 9.41 1.25
C VAL A 242 19.70 10.18 0.10
N ARG A 243 18.89 9.50 -0.70
CA ARG A 243 18.10 10.10 -1.77
C ARG A 243 16.66 10.32 -1.32
N VAL A 244 16.15 11.53 -1.48
CA VAL A 244 14.78 11.90 -1.14
C VAL A 244 14.11 12.53 -2.36
N ARG A 245 12.97 11.97 -2.76
CA ARG A 245 12.17 12.48 -3.88
C ARG A 245 11.36 13.71 -3.46
N VAL A 246 11.29 14.68 -4.34
CA VAL A 246 10.44 15.86 -4.24
C VAL A 246 9.73 16.07 -5.59
N PRO A 247 8.46 16.52 -5.61
CA PRO A 247 7.78 16.84 -6.86
C PRO A 247 8.59 17.80 -7.74
N THR A 248 8.52 17.61 -9.06
CA THR A 248 9.14 18.53 -10.05
C THR A 248 8.62 19.95 -9.92
N ALA A 249 7.35 20.12 -9.55
CA ALA A 249 6.70 21.40 -9.30
C ALA A 249 7.41 22.26 -8.23
N CYS A 250 8.13 21.66 -7.29
CA CYS A 250 8.80 22.40 -6.23
C CYS A 250 10.09 23.12 -6.68
N ASP A 251 10.56 22.90 -7.91
CA ASP A 251 11.81 23.44 -8.47
C ASP A 251 12.97 23.41 -7.46
N ALA A 252 13.17 22.25 -6.83
CA ALA A 252 14.12 22.11 -5.75
C ALA A 252 15.55 22.42 -6.21
N ARG A 253 16.28 23.17 -5.38
CA ARG A 253 17.66 23.60 -5.65
C ARG A 253 18.55 23.24 -4.47
N HIS A 254 19.81 22.94 -4.76
CA HIS A 254 20.80 22.80 -3.69
C HIS A 254 21.11 24.19 -3.15
N GLY A 255 21.16 24.31 -1.83
CA GLY A 255 21.46 25.55 -1.12
C GLY A 255 22.52 25.32 -0.06
N GLN A 256 23.21 26.38 0.33
CA GLN A 256 24.16 26.31 1.45
C GLN A 256 23.42 26.17 2.79
N GLY A 257 24.07 25.52 3.75
CA GLY A 257 23.57 25.30 5.10
C GLY A 257 23.12 23.86 5.35
N GLU A 258 22.80 23.58 6.61
CA GLU A 258 22.28 22.29 7.04
C GLU A 258 20.75 22.34 7.14
N PHE A 259 20.15 21.20 6.82
CA PHE A 259 18.72 20.99 6.84
C PHE A 259 18.38 19.80 7.73
N VAL A 260 17.19 19.83 8.32
CA VAL A 260 16.59 18.65 8.93
C VAL A 260 15.56 18.12 7.94
N ILE A 261 15.94 17.08 7.20
CA ILE A 261 15.09 16.44 6.21
C ILE A 261 14.20 15.43 6.90
N MET A 262 12.89 15.66 6.81
CA MET A 262 11.85 14.74 7.25
C MET A 262 11.22 14.11 6.01
N ALA A 263 11.26 12.79 5.92
CA ALA A 263 10.79 12.04 4.76
C ALA A 263 9.90 10.87 5.17
N LYS A 264 8.88 10.61 4.36
CA LYS A 264 8.00 9.45 4.45
C LYS A 264 8.33 8.47 3.35
N LYS A 265 8.24 7.18 3.64
CA LYS A 265 8.43 6.12 2.67
C LYS A 265 7.13 5.89 1.91
N ARG A 266 7.19 6.05 0.59
CA ARG A 266 6.09 5.87 -0.35
C ARG A 266 6.51 4.83 -1.36
N LEU A 267 5.85 3.68 -1.38
CA LEU A 267 6.17 2.58 -2.30
C LEU A 267 7.66 2.15 -2.28
N GLY A 268 8.31 2.25 -1.11
CA GLY A 268 9.72 1.93 -0.92
C GLY A 268 10.70 3.08 -1.19
N ASP A 269 10.25 4.22 -1.72
CA ASP A 269 11.06 5.40 -1.97
C ASP A 269 10.82 6.48 -0.89
N LEU A 270 11.87 7.17 -0.45
CA LEU A 270 11.71 8.30 0.47
C LEU A 270 11.19 9.51 -0.30
N THR A 271 10.08 10.09 0.16
CA THR A 271 9.47 11.31 -0.38
C THR A 271 9.52 12.39 0.69
N LEU A 272 9.88 13.61 0.28
CA LEU A 272 10.02 14.74 1.18
C LEU A 272 8.69 15.09 1.81
N ALA A 273 8.68 15.31 3.12
CA ALA A 273 7.54 15.85 3.85
C ALA A 273 7.84 17.27 4.34
N CYS A 274 8.96 17.48 5.04
CA CYS A 274 9.42 18.80 5.46
C CYS A 274 10.95 18.89 5.36
N ALA A 275 11.47 20.10 5.10
CA ALA A 275 12.90 20.39 5.03
C ALA A 275 13.26 21.75 5.68
N PRO A 276 12.98 21.98 6.98
CA PRO A 276 13.44 23.20 7.63
C PRO A 276 14.97 23.30 7.62
N ARG A 277 15.47 24.53 7.60
CA ARG A 277 16.87 24.81 7.94
C ARG A 277 17.12 24.45 9.41
N LEU A 278 18.37 24.12 9.73
CA LEU A 278 18.75 23.72 11.07
C LEU A 278 18.38 24.77 12.13
N GLU A 279 18.53 26.06 11.82
CA GLU A 279 18.22 27.17 12.73
C GLU A 279 16.71 27.25 13.02
N ALA A 280 15.89 27.16 11.97
CA ALA A 280 14.43 27.15 12.10
C ALA A 280 13.91 25.92 12.85
N TRP A 281 14.57 24.77 12.67
CA TRP A 281 14.27 23.56 13.45
C TRP A 281 14.60 23.74 14.94
N ALA A 282 15.75 24.34 15.26
CA ALA A 282 16.14 24.58 16.65
C ALA A 282 15.14 25.49 17.37
N GLU A 283 14.67 26.56 16.70
CA GLU A 283 13.60 27.44 17.21
C GLU A 283 12.28 26.67 17.40
N ALA A 284 11.86 25.89 16.40
CA ALA A 284 10.64 25.11 16.49
C ALA A 284 10.66 24.11 17.66
N VAL A 285 11.77 23.40 17.87
CA VAL A 285 11.89 22.44 18.98
C VAL A 285 11.85 23.13 20.34
N GLN A 286 12.42 24.34 20.47
CA GLN A 286 12.35 25.10 21.72
C GLN A 286 10.93 25.49 22.09
N GLU A 287 10.07 25.76 21.11
CA GLU A 287 8.66 26.11 21.32
C GLU A 287 7.76 24.87 21.46
N LEU A 288 8.10 23.77 20.77
CA LEU A 288 7.29 22.55 20.67
C LEU A 288 7.64 21.50 21.74
N GLN A 289 8.17 21.92 22.89
CA GLN A 289 8.53 21.06 24.04
C GLN A 289 7.37 20.16 24.54
N SER A 290 6.15 20.34 24.03
CA SER A 290 4.94 19.60 24.37
C SER A 290 4.74 18.30 23.58
N ALA A 291 5.44 18.05 22.46
CA ALA A 291 5.23 16.82 21.68
C ALA A 291 6.02 15.63 22.27
N PRO A 292 5.36 14.55 22.75
CA PRO A 292 6.04 13.45 23.45
C PRO A 292 7.12 12.74 22.63
N CYS A 293 7.01 12.75 21.29
CA CYS A 293 7.95 12.10 20.38
C CYS A 293 9.26 12.89 20.19
N LEU A 294 9.27 14.20 20.48
CA LEU A 294 10.45 15.08 20.36
C LEU A 294 11.36 15.00 21.58
N LEU A 295 10.81 14.64 22.74
CA LEU A 295 11.55 14.58 24.02
C LEU A 295 12.50 13.37 24.14
N ARG A 296 12.47 12.43 23.18
CA ARG A 296 13.23 11.17 23.22
C ARG A 296 14.38 11.08 22.20
N SER A 297 14.75 12.18 21.55
CA SER A 297 15.73 12.20 20.43
C SER A 297 16.97 13.04 20.68
#